data_AF-A0A3R8QHN3-F1
#
_entry.id   AF-A0A3R8QHN3-F1
#
_cell.length_a   1.000
_cell.length_b   1.000
_cell.length_c   1.000
_cell.angle_alpha   90.00
_cell.angle_beta   90.00
_cell.angle_gamma   90.00
#
_symmetry.space_group_name_H-M   'P 1'
#
loop_
_entity.id
_entity.type
_entity.pdbx_description
1 polymer ?
#
loop_
_entity_poly.entity_id
_entity_poly.type
_entity_poly.pdbx_seq_one_letter_code
_entity_poly.pdbx_strand_id
1 'polypeptide(L)'
;MNSESVLGWLVAMGVPEELISVGAEADDAWCLLRVESENGPAWEVFWREQGNRYDWACFSDEQVACFYLFGRLTWTQALRGVVGPVDVTSTPPHGTQLPR
;
A
#
# COMPACT_ATOMS: atom_id res chain seq x y z
N MET A 1 4.54 8.55 -0.83
CA MET A 1 4.67 7.09 -0.60
C MET A 1 5.22 6.48 -1.87
N ASN A 2 6.17 5.55 -1.78
CA ASN A 2 6.85 4.93 -2.93
C ASN A 2 6.94 3.41 -2.74
N SER A 3 7.50 2.69 -3.72
CA SER A 3 7.56 1.22 -3.72
C SER A 3 8.37 0.69 -2.53
N GLU A 4 9.38 1.43 -2.07
CA GLU A 4 10.22 1.05 -0.91
C GLU A 4 9.48 1.15 0.42
N SER A 5 8.53 2.08 0.55
CA SER A 5 7.82 2.35 1.81
C SER A 5 6.44 1.72 1.89
N VAL A 6 5.77 1.47 0.76
CA VAL A 6 4.37 1.03 0.72
C VAL A 6 4.14 -0.31 1.45
N LEU A 7 5.09 -1.25 1.35
CA LEU A 7 5.00 -2.54 2.04
C LEU A 7 4.94 -2.35 3.56
N GLY A 8 5.86 -1.56 4.11
CA GLY A 8 5.90 -1.27 5.54
C GLY A 8 4.61 -0.60 6.04
N TRP A 9 4.05 0.34 5.26
CA TRP A 9 2.77 0.97 5.59
C TRP A 9 1.59 -0.01 5.53
N LEU A 10 1.53 -0.88 4.53
CA LEU A 10 0.49 -1.90 4.41
C LEU A 10 0.51 -2.89 5.58
N VAL A 11 1.70 -3.37 5.96
CA VAL A 11 1.89 -4.24 7.12
C VAL A 11 1.50 -3.54 8.41
N ALA A 12 1.88 -2.26 8.58
CA ALA A 12 1.46 -1.46 9.74
C ALA A 12 -0.06 -1.27 9.84
N MET A 13 -0.77 -1.33 8.70
CA MET A 13 -2.24 -1.29 8.63
C MET A 13 -2.90 -2.67 8.80
N GLY A 14 -2.13 -3.72 9.11
CA GLY A 14 -2.63 -5.07 9.36
C GLY A 14 -2.85 -5.91 8.10
N VAL A 15 -2.31 -5.51 6.95
CA VAL A 15 -2.34 -6.34 5.74
C VAL A 15 -1.23 -7.40 5.85
N PRO A 16 -1.54 -8.69 5.64
CA PRO A 16 -0.52 -9.75 5.66
C PRO A 16 0.52 -9.52 4.56
N GLU A 17 1.79 -9.72 4.88
CA GLU A 17 2.91 -9.49 3.96
C GLU A 17 2.85 -10.45 2.76
N GLU A 18 2.41 -11.70 2.98
CA GLU A 18 2.25 -12.72 1.94
C GLU A 18 1.23 -12.35 0.86
N LEU A 19 0.32 -11.41 1.14
CA LEU A 19 -0.69 -10.93 0.18
C LEU A 19 -0.12 -9.84 -0.75
N ILE A 20 1.14 -9.43 -0.57
CA ILE A 20 1.74 -8.27 -1.24
C ILE A 20 3.09 -8.68 -1.86
N SER A 21 3.29 -8.34 -3.12
CA SER A 21 4.58 -8.49 -3.81
C SER A 21 4.97 -7.19 -4.49
N VAL A 22 6.13 -6.64 -4.13
CA VAL A 22 6.65 -5.40 -4.72
C VAL A 22 7.92 -5.72 -5.51
N GLY A 23 7.95 -5.33 -6.79
CA GLY A 23 9.09 -5.53 -7.68
C GLY A 23 9.21 -6.92 -8.30
N ALA A 24 8.35 -7.88 -7.90
CA ALA A 24 8.27 -9.20 -8.49
C ALA A 24 6.82 -9.68 -8.60
N GLU A 25 6.56 -10.61 -9.52
CA GLU A 25 5.30 -11.34 -9.56
C GLU A 25 5.30 -12.48 -8.54
N ALA A 26 4.21 -12.64 -7.81
CA ALA A 26 3.92 -13.79 -6.97
C ALA A 26 2.47 -14.20 -7.17
N ASP A 27 2.18 -15.51 -7.25
CA ASP A 27 0.79 -15.99 -7.23
C ASP A 27 0.16 -15.76 -5.85
N ASP A 28 -1.16 -15.63 -5.84
CA ASP A 28 -1.99 -15.37 -4.66
C ASP A 28 -1.61 -14.07 -3.92
N ALA A 29 -1.12 -13.07 -4.68
CA ALA A 29 -0.68 -11.79 -4.15
C ALA A 29 -1.05 -10.59 -5.04
N TRP A 30 -1.18 -9.43 -4.40
CA TRP A 30 -1.21 -8.14 -5.06
C TRP A 30 0.21 -7.73 -5.46
N CYS A 31 0.45 -7.62 -6.76
CA CYS A 31 1.74 -7.27 -7.32
C CYS A 31 1.79 -5.78 -7.66
N LEU A 32 2.88 -5.10 -7.29
CA LEU A 32 3.27 -3.77 -7.78
C LEU A 32 4.59 -3.90 -8.55
N LEU A 33 4.57 -3.67 -9.86
CA LEU A 33 5.74 -3.79 -10.73
C LEU A 33 6.08 -2.49 -11.42
N ARG A 34 7.35 -2.11 -11.39
CA ARG A 34 7.88 -1.08 -12.29
C ARG A 34 8.20 -1.74 -13.65
N VAL A 35 7.63 -1.19 -14.71
CA VAL A 35 7.85 -1.62 -16.10
C VAL A 35 8.33 -0.45 -16.95
N GLU A 36 9.04 -0.73 -18.03
CA GLU A 36 9.39 0.29 -19.03
C GLU A 36 8.32 0.27 -20.14
N SER A 37 7.75 1.44 -20.45
CA SER A 37 6.77 1.62 -21.53
C SER A 37 7.33 2.53 -22.63
N GLU A 38 6.63 2.62 -23.76
CA GLU A 38 6.99 3.53 -24.85
C GLU A 38 7.07 5.00 -24.42
N ASN A 39 6.36 5.38 -23.35
CA ASN A 39 6.32 6.73 -22.80
C ASN A 39 7.24 6.91 -21.58
N GLY A 40 8.12 5.94 -21.29
CA GLY A 40 8.98 5.91 -20.12
C GLY A 40 8.47 4.96 -19.03
N PRO A 41 8.93 5.11 -17.77
CA PRO A 41 8.59 4.18 -16.71
C PRO A 41 7.11 4.22 -16.37
N ALA A 42 6.55 3.05 -16.09
CA ALA A 42 5.19 2.87 -15.62
C ALA A 42 5.16 1.86 -14.46
N TRP A 43 4.05 1.86 -13.72
CA TRP A 43 3.81 1.00 -12.58
C TRP A 43 2.51 0.25 -12.77
N GLU A 44 2.61 -1.08 -12.81
CA GLU A 44 1.47 -1.98 -12.91
C GLU A 44 1.08 -2.48 -11.52
N VAL A 45 -0.23 -2.47 -11.25
CA VAL A 45 -0.83 -3.03 -10.04
C VAL A 45 -1.89 -4.04 -10.43
N PHE A 46 -1.79 -5.27 -9.92
CA PHE A 46 -2.74 -6.34 -10.25
C PHE A 46 -2.75 -7.45 -9.19
N TRP A 47 -3.85 -8.18 -9.11
CA TRP A 47 -3.91 -9.46 -8.40
C TRP A 47 -3.42 -10.55 -9.34
N ARG A 48 -2.54 -11.42 -8.86
CA ARG A 48 -2.07 -12.56 -9.63
C ARG A 48 -2.57 -13.85 -9.00
N GLU A 49 -3.22 -14.68 -9.80
CA GLU A 49 -3.75 -15.97 -9.34
C GLU A 49 -3.68 -16.97 -10.49
N GLN A 50 -3.03 -18.11 -10.23
CA GLN A 50 -2.84 -19.19 -11.20
C GLN A 50 -2.23 -18.69 -12.53
N GLY A 51 -1.28 -17.76 -12.45
CA GLY A 51 -0.62 -17.15 -13.60
C GLY A 51 -1.45 -16.14 -14.39
N ASN A 52 -2.69 -15.85 -13.98
CA ASN A 52 -3.52 -14.81 -14.59
C ASN A 52 -3.41 -13.50 -13.79
N ARG A 53 -3.52 -12.37 -14.49
CA ARG A 53 -3.57 -11.03 -13.88
C ARG A 53 -5.00 -10.50 -13.87
N TYR A 54 -5.49 -10.13 -12.70
CA TYR A 54 -6.82 -9.60 -12.46
C TYR A 54 -6.77 -8.17 -11.90
N ASP A 55 -7.85 -7.43 -12.12
CA ASP A 55 -8.00 -6.01 -11.75
C ASP A 55 -6.76 -5.17 -12.06
N TRP A 56 -6.18 -5.40 -13.24
CA TRP A 56 -4.96 -4.73 -13.67
C TRP A 56 -5.20 -3.24 -13.88
N ALA A 57 -4.28 -2.45 -13.32
CA ALA A 57 -4.19 -1.01 -13.53
C ALA A 57 -2.73 -0.63 -13.81
N CYS A 58 -2.52 0.34 -14.68
CA CYS A 58 -1.20 0.85 -15.02
C CYS A 58 -1.16 2.37 -14.86
N PHE A 59 -0.10 2.87 -14.24
CA PHE A 59 0.09 4.27 -13.89
C PHE A 59 1.45 4.77 -14.36
N SER A 60 1.53 6.02 -14.80
CA SER A 60 2.80 6.66 -15.17
C SER A 60 3.53 7.32 -13.99
N ASP A 61 2.99 7.19 -12.78
CA ASP A 61 3.56 7.77 -11.56
C ASP A 61 3.58 6.73 -10.43
N GLU A 62 4.75 6.57 -9.82
CA GLU A 62 4.98 5.62 -8.73
C GLU A 62 4.06 5.86 -7.53
N GLN A 63 3.91 7.12 -7.13
CA GLN A 63 3.17 7.46 -5.92
C GLN A 63 1.69 7.18 -6.11
N VAL A 64 1.15 7.47 -7.30
CA VAL A 64 -0.24 7.15 -7.65
C VAL A 64 -0.49 5.64 -7.59
N ALA A 65 0.41 4.83 -8.17
CA ALA A 65 0.30 3.37 -8.10
C ALA A 65 0.35 2.85 -6.65
N CYS A 66 1.25 3.39 -5.84
CA CYS A 66 1.37 3.03 -4.42
C CYS A 66 0.09 3.39 -3.64
N PHE A 67 -0.48 4.58 -3.86
CA PHE A 67 -1.72 4.99 -3.20
C PHE A 67 -2.92 4.15 -3.65
N TYR A 68 -2.98 3.79 -4.93
CA TYR A 68 -3.99 2.88 -5.45
C TYR A 68 -3.93 1.52 -4.74
N LEU A 69 -2.75 0.88 -4.68
CA LEU A 69 -2.57 -0.38 -3.96
C LEU A 69 -2.94 -0.25 -2.47
N PHE A 70 -2.42 0.79 -1.81
CA PHE A 70 -2.68 1.04 -0.40
C PHE A 70 -4.17 1.19 -0.10
N GLY A 71 -4.89 2.01 -0.88
CA GLY A 71 -6.32 2.21 -0.72
C GLY A 71 -7.12 0.92 -0.90
N ARG A 72 -6.78 0.10 -1.90
CA ARG A 72 -7.45 -1.19 -2.14
C ARG A 72 -7.33 -2.15 -0.96
N LEU A 73 -6.13 -2.32 -0.44
CA LEU A 73 -5.85 -3.29 0.61
C LEU A 73 -6.35 -2.81 1.97
N THR A 74 -6.21 -1.52 2.28
CA THR A 74 -6.68 -0.97 3.56
C THR A 74 -8.19 -0.83 3.64
N TRP A 75 -8.90 -0.66 2.51
CA TRP A 75 -10.36 -0.67 2.49
C TRP A 75 -10.93 -1.99 3.04
N THR A 76 -10.34 -3.12 2.66
CA THR A 76 -10.78 -4.44 3.18
C THR A 76 -10.51 -4.59 4.67
N GLN A 77 -9.44 -3.98 5.20
CA GLN A 77 -9.13 -3.97 6.63
C GLN A 77 -10.08 -3.06 7.42
N ALA A 78 -10.48 -1.92 6.84
CA ALA A 78 -11.49 -1.05 7.43
C ALA A 78 -12.84 -1.76 7.57
N LEU A 79 -13.29 -2.50 6.55
CA LEU A 79 -14.51 -3.31 6.63
C LEU A 79 -14.44 -4.42 7.69
N ARG A 80 -13.24 -4.96 7.95
CA ARG A 80 -13.00 -5.99 8.99
C ARG A 80 -12.86 -5.41 10.40
N GLY A 81 -12.90 -4.08 10.56
CA GLY A 81 -12.75 -3.40 11.85
C GLY A 81 -11.31 -3.36 12.39
N VAL A 82 -10.32 -3.76 11.60
CA VAL A 82 -8.90 -3.70 11.95
C VAL A 82 -8.40 -2.25 11.93
N VAL A 83 -8.96 -1.43 11.05
CA VAL A 83 -8.74 0.03 11.00
C VAL A 83 -9.97 0.72 11.57
N GLY A 84 -9.80 1.35 12.74
CA GLY A 84 -10.85 2.07 13.45
C GLY A 84 -10.58 3.58 13.57
N PRO A 85 -11.56 4.37 14.03
CA PRO A 85 -11.34 5.80 14.30
C PRO A 85 -10.18 5.97 15.27
N VAL A 86 -9.26 6.88 14.94
CA VAL A 86 -8.17 7.27 15.84
C VAL A 86 -8.80 7.83 17.11
N ASP A 87 -8.47 7.24 18.26
CA ASP A 87 -8.90 7.77 19.54
C ASP A 87 -8.13 9.08 19.81
N VAL A 88 -8.73 10.20 19.44
CA VAL A 88 -8.17 11.56 19.60
C VAL A 88 -7.89 11.89 21.07
N THR A 89 -8.40 11.10 22.01
CA THR A 89 -8.14 11.28 23.45
C THR A 89 -6.78 10.75 23.91
N SER A 90 -6.05 10.01 23.07
CA SER A 90 -4.76 9.40 23.42
C SER A 90 -3.53 10.29 23.19
N THR A 91 -3.70 11.53 22.69
CA THR A 91 -2.61 12.52 22.64
C THR A 91 -2.55 13.26 23.98
N PRO A 92 -1.47 13.13 24.79
CA PRO A 92 -1.32 13.96 25.97
C PRO A 92 -1.20 15.43 25.54
N PRO A 93 -2.00 16.35 26.07
CA PRO A 93 -1.82 17.77 25.81
C PRO A 93 -0.72 18.28 26.73
N HIS A 94 0.53 17.98 26.45
CA HIS A 94 1.63 18.71 27.09
C HIS A 94 2.76 18.95 26.11
N GLY A 95 2.72 20.13 25.50
CA GLY A 95 3.92 20.76 24.99
C GLY A 95 4.97 20.79 26.09
N THR A 96 6.16 20.30 25.76
CA THR A 96 7.35 20.32 26.60
C THR A 96 7.59 21.76 27.06
N GLN A 97 7.48 22.01 28.37
CA GLN A 97 7.88 23.28 28.95
C GLN A 97 9.41 23.34 28.96
N LEU A 98 10.00 24.33 28.25
CA LEU A 98 11.43 24.61 28.29
C LEU A 98 11.82 25.13 29.69
N PRO A 99 12.90 24.62 30.31
CA PRO A 99 13.39 25.13 31.59
C PRO A 99 14.00 26.53 31.42
N ARG A 100 13.78 27.38 32.42
CA ARG A 100 14.18 28.79 32.49
C ARG A 100 15.58 28.95 33.06
#